data_AF-A0A0F8ZCT3-F1
#
_entry.id   AF-A0A0F8ZCT3-F1
#
_cell.length_a   1.000
_cell.length_b   1.000
_cell.length_c   1.000
_cell.angle_alpha   90.00
_cell.angle_beta   90.00
_cell.angle_gamma   90.00
#
_symmetry.space_group_name_H-M   'P 1'
#
loop_
_entity.id
_entity.type
_entity.pdbx_description
1 polymer ?
#
loop_
_entity_poly.entity_id
_entity_poly.type
_entity_poly.pdbx_seq_one_letter_code
_entity_poly.pdbx_strand_id
1 'polypeptide(L)'
;MDEPKMEDSGERRTFSTGAVRDRGGFKPRPDLISPHANLREGAWLAKGAEKYGVRNYEKGIPISECVASLVRHIESYKLGDQSEDHAAAIRTNAGFILHYEEEIKAGRMDQAIDDMPHYATPKPGDTRINPKTGQRETYMKIVDPAVPGEDRTVESVVEIDDNGNVSRVDRRHFYIAGPMRRCRFFNFPAFDAAKKLGESLGYIITSPADMDRANGIDPTTWSPEYIDWYDQNGWIDLHPDHKHDEGWLRDIITRDTKAIIALEPKRGDGLALLSLWAASTGTQAERSLAIWCGLRLVDAGTFKEF
;
A
#
# COMPACT_ATOMS: atom_id res chain seq x y z
N MET A 1 -20.72 27.48 -12.44
CA MET A 1 -19.45 27.06 -13.06
C MET A 1 -18.43 27.13 -11.95
N ASP A 2 -17.80 26.02 -11.60
CA ASP A 2 -16.74 26.03 -10.59
C ASP A 2 -15.56 26.87 -11.12
N GLU A 3 -15.03 27.75 -10.27
CA GLU A 3 -13.84 28.53 -10.61
C GLU A 3 -12.64 27.61 -10.83
N PRO A 4 -11.82 27.85 -11.86
CA PRO A 4 -10.60 27.07 -12.07
C PRO A 4 -9.61 27.29 -10.92
N LYS A 5 -9.34 26.23 -10.17
CA LYS A 5 -8.35 26.20 -9.09
C LYS A 5 -6.94 26.10 -9.66
N MET A 6 -6.09 27.06 -9.32
CA MET A 6 -4.65 27.03 -9.62
C MET A 6 -3.89 26.48 -8.40
N GLU A 7 -3.18 25.37 -8.59
CA GLU A 7 -2.33 24.79 -7.55
C GLU A 7 -1.05 25.62 -7.35
N ASP A 8 -0.67 25.85 -6.10
CA ASP A 8 0.40 26.77 -5.70
C ASP A 8 1.30 26.10 -4.64
N SER A 9 2.58 25.87 -4.96
CA SER A 9 3.53 25.28 -4.01
C SER A 9 4.04 26.23 -2.92
N GLY A 10 3.77 27.53 -3.02
CA GLY A 10 4.36 28.56 -2.14
C GLY A 10 5.80 28.95 -2.48
N GLU A 11 6.51 28.18 -3.31
CA GLU A 11 7.87 28.51 -3.76
C GLU A 11 7.85 29.32 -5.07
N ARG A 12 8.74 30.31 -5.20
CA ARG A 12 8.78 31.23 -6.35
C ARG A 12 10.18 31.31 -6.96
N ARG A 13 10.25 31.19 -8.29
CA ARG A 13 11.42 31.56 -9.08
C ARG A 13 11.12 32.87 -9.82
N THR A 14 11.92 33.89 -9.57
CA THR A 14 11.89 35.15 -10.34
C THR A 14 12.90 35.10 -11.47
N PHE A 15 12.48 35.51 -12.67
CA PHE A 15 13.33 35.63 -13.85
C PHE A 15 13.77 37.09 -14.02
N SER A 16 14.86 37.32 -14.75
CA SER A 16 15.39 38.67 -15.02
C SER A 16 14.42 39.60 -15.74
N THR A 17 13.41 39.04 -16.42
CA THR A 17 12.31 39.78 -17.06
C THR A 17 11.24 40.27 -16.09
N GLY A 18 11.36 39.94 -14.79
CA GLY A 18 10.34 40.20 -13.78
C GLY A 18 9.23 39.14 -13.71
N ALA A 19 9.23 38.15 -14.62
CA ALA A 19 8.30 37.03 -14.55
C ALA A 19 8.57 36.17 -13.30
N VAL A 20 7.52 35.62 -12.70
CA VAL A 20 7.62 34.72 -11.55
C VAL A 20 6.92 33.40 -11.88
N ARG A 21 7.55 32.27 -11.56
CA ARG A 21 6.95 30.95 -11.75
C ARG A 21 7.15 30.07 -10.53
N ASP A 22 6.14 29.30 -10.18
CA ASP A 22 6.24 28.26 -9.15
C ASP A 22 7.36 27.26 -9.53
N ARG A 23 8.24 26.99 -8.58
CA ARG A 23 9.24 25.92 -8.69
C ARG A 23 9.40 25.17 -7.37
N GLY A 24 8.46 24.29 -7.06
CA GLY A 24 8.64 23.27 -6.01
C GLY A 24 9.85 22.36 -6.30
N GLY A 25 10.78 22.25 -5.35
CA GLY A 25 12.03 21.48 -5.50
C GLY A 25 11.89 19.98 -5.81
N PHE A 26 10.74 19.37 -5.52
CA PHE A 26 10.50 17.92 -5.65
C PHE A 26 9.72 17.51 -6.91
N LYS A 27 9.46 18.43 -7.84
CA LYS A 27 8.67 18.15 -9.05
C LYS A 27 9.49 17.31 -10.06
N PRO A 28 8.92 16.24 -10.64
CA PRO A 28 9.56 15.51 -11.73
C PRO A 28 9.93 16.45 -12.89
N ARG A 29 11.01 16.13 -13.60
CA ARG A 29 11.53 16.91 -14.75
C ARG A 29 11.44 16.12 -16.06
N PRO A 30 10.22 15.76 -16.52
CA PRO A 30 10.05 15.02 -17.77
C PRO A 30 10.56 15.82 -18.98
N ASP A 31 10.67 17.14 -18.87
CA ASP A 31 11.27 18.03 -19.88
C ASP A 31 12.77 17.75 -20.12
N LEU A 32 13.46 17.06 -19.20
CA LEU A 32 14.85 16.66 -19.37
C LEU A 32 15.01 15.31 -20.07
N ILE A 33 13.92 14.62 -20.39
CA ILE A 33 13.99 13.38 -21.16
C ILE A 33 14.41 13.72 -22.59
N SER A 34 15.42 13.01 -23.10
CA SER A 34 15.95 13.25 -24.45
C SER A 34 14.84 13.11 -25.50
N PRO A 35 14.65 14.10 -26.39
CA PRO A 35 13.68 14.00 -27.48
C PRO A 35 14.01 12.84 -28.42
N HIS A 36 15.29 12.48 -28.59
CA HIS A 36 15.69 11.31 -29.37
C HIS A 36 15.21 10.00 -28.74
N ALA A 37 15.23 9.89 -27.41
CA ALA A 37 14.71 8.73 -26.71
C ALA A 37 13.19 8.61 -26.90
N ASN A 38 12.46 9.72 -26.72
CA ASN A 38 11.00 9.77 -26.90
C ASN A 38 10.58 9.39 -28.32
N LEU A 39 11.27 9.90 -29.35
CA LEU A 39 10.92 9.60 -30.73
C LEU A 39 11.21 8.14 -31.10
N ARG A 40 12.33 7.57 -30.64
CA ARG A 40 12.67 6.16 -30.87
C ARG A 40 11.70 5.21 -30.17
N GLU A 41 11.37 5.49 -28.90
CA GLU A 41 10.34 4.75 -28.15
C GLU A 41 8.97 4.86 -28.81
N GLY A 42 8.57 6.06 -29.24
CA GLY A 42 7.32 6.27 -29.99
C GLY A 42 7.25 5.48 -31.29
N ALA A 43 8.34 5.42 -32.06
CA ALA A 43 8.42 4.60 -33.27
C ALA A 43 8.32 3.09 -32.96
N TRP A 44 8.89 2.66 -31.84
CA TRP A 44 8.75 1.28 -31.37
C TRP A 44 7.32 0.93 -30.98
N LEU A 45 6.66 1.82 -30.23
CA LEU A 45 5.25 1.71 -29.86
C LEU A 45 4.33 1.72 -31.09
N ALA A 46 4.66 2.49 -32.13
CA ALA A 46 3.90 2.49 -33.39
C ALA A 46 3.93 1.12 -34.07
N LYS A 47 5.09 0.44 -34.14
CA LYS A 47 5.20 -0.95 -34.63
C LYS A 47 4.39 -1.92 -33.76
N GLY A 48 4.43 -1.74 -32.44
CA GLY A 48 3.63 -2.52 -31.50
C GLY A 48 2.12 -2.33 -31.72
N ALA A 49 1.68 -1.11 -31.97
CA ALA A 49 0.28 -0.78 -32.24
C ALA A 49 -0.22 -1.35 -33.57
N GLU A 50 0.61 -1.36 -34.61
CA GLU A 50 0.31 -2.02 -35.88
C GLU A 50 0.14 -3.54 -35.70
N LYS A 51 1.01 -4.16 -34.89
CA LYS A 51 1.01 -5.61 -34.68
C LYS A 51 -0.05 -6.13 -33.71
N TYR A 52 -0.28 -5.42 -32.61
CA TYR A 52 -1.10 -5.88 -31.48
C TYR A 52 -2.30 -4.98 -31.16
N GLY A 53 -2.45 -3.85 -31.86
CA GLY A 53 -3.47 -2.84 -31.62
C GLY A 53 -3.00 -1.71 -30.69
N VAL A 54 -3.61 -0.55 -30.86
CA VAL A 54 -3.37 0.65 -30.04
C VAL A 54 -3.69 0.35 -28.57
N ARG A 55 -2.83 0.84 -27.66
CA ARG A 55 -2.96 0.66 -26.19
C ARG A 55 -3.04 -0.79 -25.72
N ASN A 56 -2.54 -1.77 -26.50
CA ASN A 56 -2.59 -3.17 -26.12
C ASN A 56 -1.90 -3.47 -24.77
N TYR A 57 -0.82 -2.77 -24.45
CA TYR A 57 -0.07 -2.94 -23.20
C TYR A 57 -0.91 -2.63 -21.95
N GLU A 58 -1.89 -1.72 -22.04
CA GLU A 58 -2.72 -1.34 -20.89
C GLU A 58 -3.65 -2.45 -20.40
N LYS A 59 -3.80 -3.53 -21.18
CA LYS A 59 -4.53 -4.72 -20.75
C LYS A 59 -3.79 -5.51 -19.67
N GLY A 60 -2.52 -5.20 -19.43
CA GLY A 60 -1.65 -5.93 -18.51
C GLY A 60 -0.90 -7.04 -19.22
N ILE A 61 0.42 -6.97 -19.18
CA ILE A 61 1.34 -8.05 -19.59
C ILE A 61 2.07 -8.45 -18.31
N PRO A 62 2.14 -9.75 -17.95
CA PRO A 62 2.89 -10.18 -16.77
C PRO A 62 4.30 -9.57 -16.73
N ILE A 63 4.72 -9.04 -15.58
CA ILE A 63 5.99 -8.33 -15.44
C ILE A 63 7.16 -9.26 -15.81
N SER A 64 7.06 -10.56 -15.52
CA SER A 64 8.06 -11.56 -15.92
C SER A 64 8.28 -11.61 -17.44
N GLU A 65 7.22 -11.46 -18.25
CA GLU A 65 7.29 -11.43 -19.71
C GLU A 65 7.94 -10.13 -20.22
N CYS A 66 7.61 -8.99 -19.59
CA CYS A 66 8.28 -7.71 -19.85
C CYS A 66 9.77 -7.80 -19.54
N VAL A 67 10.15 -8.40 -18.39
CA VAL A 67 11.55 -8.61 -17.99
C VAL A 67 12.26 -9.55 -18.96
N ALA A 68 11.63 -10.67 -19.34
CA ALA A 68 12.20 -11.61 -20.30
C ALA A 68 12.48 -10.94 -21.66
N SER A 69 11.54 -10.14 -22.17
CA SER A 69 11.74 -9.38 -23.40
C SER A 69 12.84 -8.33 -23.24
N LEU A 70 12.83 -7.59 -22.14
CA LEU A 70 13.84 -6.56 -21.84
C LEU A 70 15.25 -7.15 -21.79
N VAL A 71 15.45 -8.28 -21.10
CA VAL A 71 16.75 -8.96 -21.00
C VAL A 71 17.23 -9.42 -22.38
N ARG A 72 16.36 -9.99 -23.23
CA ARG A 72 16.76 -10.37 -24.59
C ARG A 72 17.25 -9.17 -25.41
N HIS A 73 16.57 -8.03 -25.33
CA HIS A 73 17.02 -6.82 -26.02
C HIS A 73 18.31 -6.24 -25.43
N ILE A 74 18.55 -6.39 -24.11
CA ILE A 74 19.85 -6.06 -23.51
C ILE A 74 20.96 -6.92 -24.10
N GLU A 75 20.75 -8.23 -24.20
CA GLU A 75 21.76 -9.14 -24.76
C GLU A 75 22.03 -8.84 -26.24
N SER A 76 20.99 -8.62 -27.06
CA SER A 76 21.18 -8.19 -28.45
C SER A 76 21.91 -6.85 -28.57
N TYR A 77 21.60 -5.88 -27.70
CA TYR A 77 22.32 -4.61 -27.64
C TYR A 77 23.80 -4.80 -27.30
N LYS A 78 24.12 -5.66 -26.33
CA LYS A 78 25.50 -5.99 -25.94
C LYS A 78 26.27 -6.66 -27.07
N LEU A 79 25.60 -7.46 -27.90
CA LEU A 79 26.17 -8.07 -29.09
C LEU A 79 26.38 -7.07 -30.24
N GLY A 80 25.88 -5.84 -30.11
CA GLY A 80 25.93 -4.85 -31.18
C GLY A 80 24.97 -5.17 -32.34
N ASP A 81 23.93 -5.95 -32.08
CA ASP A 81 22.89 -6.22 -33.08
C ASP A 81 22.18 -4.91 -33.46
N GLN A 82 21.98 -4.72 -34.76
CA GLN A 82 21.33 -3.55 -35.37
C GLN A 82 20.09 -3.94 -36.17
N SER A 83 19.63 -5.19 -36.07
CA SER A 83 18.46 -5.72 -36.78
C SER A 83 17.16 -5.01 -36.38
N GLU A 84 17.11 -4.45 -35.17
CA GLU A 84 16.00 -3.65 -34.65
C GLU A 84 16.49 -2.60 -33.64
N ASP A 85 15.58 -1.74 -33.17
CA ASP A 85 15.90 -0.73 -32.16
C ASP A 85 15.81 -1.32 -30.74
N HIS A 86 16.82 -2.11 -30.35
CA HIS A 86 16.85 -2.76 -29.05
C HIS A 86 16.80 -1.77 -27.87
N ALA A 87 17.43 -0.60 -28.01
CA ALA A 87 17.42 0.42 -26.95
C ALA A 87 16.01 1.00 -26.72
N ALA A 88 15.25 1.24 -27.79
CA ALA A 88 13.85 1.63 -27.68
C ALA A 88 12.98 0.51 -27.10
N ALA A 89 13.24 -0.75 -27.47
CA ALA A 89 12.53 -1.90 -26.95
C ALA A 89 12.76 -2.11 -25.44
N ILE A 90 14.01 -1.92 -24.96
CA ILE A 90 14.35 -1.94 -23.54
C ILE A 90 13.56 -0.86 -22.79
N ARG A 91 13.61 0.38 -23.29
CA ARG A 91 12.93 1.52 -22.68
C ARG A 91 11.41 1.31 -22.62
N THR A 92 10.83 0.77 -23.69
CA THR A 92 9.40 0.46 -23.77
C THR A 92 8.99 -0.57 -22.72
N ASN A 93 9.72 -1.68 -22.59
CA ASN A 93 9.41 -2.71 -21.57
C ASN A 93 9.57 -2.16 -20.14
N ALA A 94 10.62 -1.36 -19.90
CA ALA A 94 10.78 -0.68 -18.61
C ALA A 94 9.63 0.30 -18.33
N GLY A 95 9.18 1.04 -19.35
CA GLY A 95 8.02 1.93 -19.27
C GLY A 95 6.72 1.19 -18.96
N PHE A 96 6.51 0.01 -19.52
CA PHE A 96 5.36 -0.85 -19.19
C PHE A 96 5.40 -1.29 -17.73
N ILE A 97 6.55 -1.75 -17.24
CA ILE A 97 6.73 -2.16 -15.84
C ILE A 97 6.40 -0.99 -14.90
N LEU A 98 6.98 0.20 -15.13
CA LEU A 98 6.68 1.40 -14.33
C LEU A 98 5.19 1.77 -14.34
N HIS A 99 4.53 1.64 -15.49
CA HIS A 99 3.10 1.88 -15.60
C HIS A 99 2.30 0.87 -14.78
N TYR A 100 2.61 -0.43 -14.89
CA TYR A 100 1.90 -1.46 -14.15
C TYR A 100 2.12 -1.33 -12.64
N GLU A 101 3.33 -1.02 -12.19
CA GLU A 101 3.62 -0.75 -10.78
C GLU A 101 2.74 0.38 -10.23
N GLU A 102 2.60 1.50 -10.96
CA GLU A 102 1.76 2.62 -10.52
C GLU A 102 0.25 2.33 -10.65
N GLU A 103 -0.20 1.57 -11.65
CA GLU A 103 -1.61 1.19 -11.79
C GLU A 103 -2.04 0.12 -10.77
N ILE A 104 -1.18 -0.85 -10.45
CA ILE A 104 -1.38 -1.84 -9.39
C ILE A 104 -1.46 -1.12 -8.04
N LYS A 105 -0.49 -0.25 -7.76
CA LYS A 105 -0.47 0.58 -6.55
C LYS A 105 -1.70 1.48 -6.42
N ALA A 106 -2.22 1.98 -7.54
CA ALA A 106 -3.45 2.77 -7.57
C ALA A 106 -4.75 1.92 -7.57
N GLY A 107 -4.65 0.59 -7.52
CA GLY A 107 -5.79 -0.33 -7.50
C GLY A 107 -6.58 -0.41 -8.81
N ARG A 108 -6.01 0.07 -9.93
CA ARG A 108 -6.64 0.08 -11.26
C ARG A 108 -6.25 -1.12 -12.13
N MET A 109 -5.28 -1.89 -11.68
CA MET A 109 -4.75 -3.06 -12.38
C MET A 109 -4.60 -4.25 -11.40
N ASP A 110 -4.80 -5.46 -11.89
CA ASP A 110 -4.72 -6.68 -11.09
C ASP A 110 -3.31 -6.89 -10.53
N GLN A 111 -3.19 -7.14 -9.23
CA GLN A 111 -1.92 -7.47 -8.56
C GLN A 111 -1.23 -8.69 -9.19
N ALA A 112 -1.99 -9.62 -9.77
CA ALA A 112 -1.45 -10.82 -10.43
C ALA A 112 -0.59 -10.51 -11.67
N ILE A 113 -0.61 -9.27 -12.18
CA ILE A 113 0.29 -8.83 -13.25
C ILE A 113 1.73 -8.72 -12.77
N ASP A 114 1.95 -8.41 -11.48
CA ASP A 114 3.27 -8.55 -10.86
C ASP A 114 3.47 -10.00 -10.39
N ASP A 115 3.91 -10.84 -11.33
CA ASP A 115 4.19 -12.26 -11.13
C ASP A 115 5.67 -12.54 -10.79
N MET A 116 6.44 -11.49 -10.47
CA MET A 116 7.85 -11.63 -10.12
C MET A 116 8.03 -12.20 -8.69
N PRO A 117 9.05 -13.04 -8.47
CA PRO A 117 9.26 -13.74 -7.20
C PRO A 117 9.83 -12.88 -6.05
N HIS A 118 10.18 -11.61 -6.30
CA HIS A 118 10.69 -10.64 -5.32
C HIS A 118 11.75 -11.22 -4.34
N TYR A 119 12.80 -11.86 -4.86
CA TYR A 119 13.81 -12.59 -4.07
C TYR A 119 14.60 -11.73 -3.06
N ALA A 120 14.65 -10.42 -3.25
CA ALA A 120 15.32 -9.51 -2.34
C ALA A 120 14.49 -9.19 -1.09
N THR A 121 13.21 -9.58 -1.08
CA THR A 121 12.34 -9.49 0.09
C THR A 121 12.85 -10.47 1.14
N PRO A 122 13.40 -9.99 2.27
CA PRO A 122 13.99 -10.86 3.27
C PRO A 122 12.95 -11.80 3.86
N LYS A 123 13.28 -13.09 3.98
CA LYS A 123 12.45 -14.06 4.70
C LYS A 123 12.88 -14.17 6.15
N PRO A 124 11.97 -14.52 7.08
CA PRO A 124 12.36 -14.88 8.42
C PRO A 124 13.36 -16.05 8.40
N GLY A 125 14.54 -15.85 8.96
CA GLY A 125 15.71 -16.75 8.93
C GLY A 125 16.88 -16.25 8.07
N ASP A 126 16.63 -15.36 7.10
CA ASP A 126 17.66 -14.91 6.16
C ASP A 126 18.71 -14.05 6.86
N THR A 127 19.98 -14.28 6.56
CA THR A 127 21.06 -13.40 7.04
C THR A 127 21.64 -12.61 5.88
N ARG A 128 21.73 -11.29 6.00
CA ARG A 128 22.35 -10.41 5.03
C ARG A 128 23.45 -9.59 5.69
N ILE A 129 24.53 -9.33 4.96
CA ILE A 129 25.50 -8.31 5.38
C ILE A 129 25.06 -6.97 4.82
N ASN A 130 24.88 -5.98 5.69
CA ASN A 130 24.56 -4.63 5.28
C ASN A 130 25.74 -4.05 4.49
N PRO A 131 25.56 -3.68 3.20
CA PRO A 131 26.68 -3.25 2.36
C PRO A 131 27.22 -1.87 2.74
N LYS A 132 26.51 -1.08 3.56
CA LYS A 132 26.98 0.23 4.05
C LYS A 132 27.70 0.14 5.40
N THR A 133 27.28 -0.78 6.27
CA THR A 133 27.82 -0.87 7.65
C THR A 133 28.69 -2.11 7.89
N GLY A 134 28.65 -3.11 7.00
CA GLY A 134 29.38 -4.37 7.14
C GLY A 134 28.81 -5.31 8.20
N GLN A 135 27.72 -4.91 8.87
CA GLN A 135 27.11 -5.69 9.95
C GLN A 135 26.23 -6.82 9.39
N ARG A 136 26.18 -7.92 10.14
CA ARG A 136 25.43 -9.12 9.79
C ARG A 136 24.01 -9.00 10.36
N GLU A 137 23.04 -8.74 9.49
CA GLU A 137 21.62 -8.65 9.81
C GLU A 137 20.96 -10.01 9.64
N THR A 138 20.48 -10.62 10.73
CA THR A 138 19.74 -11.90 10.66
C THR A 138 18.26 -11.61 10.85
N TYR A 139 17.47 -11.81 9.81
CA TYR A 139 16.01 -11.87 9.89
C TYR A 139 15.68 -13.15 10.65
N MET A 140 14.88 -13.12 11.70
CA MET A 140 14.41 -14.30 12.44
C MET A 140 12.88 -14.24 12.54
N LYS A 141 12.22 -15.40 12.49
CA LYS A 141 10.80 -15.52 12.89
C LYS A 141 10.77 -15.81 14.38
N ILE A 142 10.25 -14.91 15.19
CA ILE A 142 10.03 -15.17 16.63
C ILE A 142 8.54 -15.03 16.91
N VAL A 143 7.99 -16.03 17.60
CA VAL A 143 6.61 -16.08 18.05
C VAL A 143 6.61 -15.57 19.49
N ASP A 144 6.04 -14.38 19.74
CA ASP A 144 5.95 -13.86 21.10
C ASP A 144 4.88 -14.62 21.90
N PRO A 145 5.11 -14.86 23.21
CA PRO A 145 4.12 -15.52 24.06
C PRO A 145 2.88 -14.64 24.21
N ALA A 146 1.70 -15.28 24.18
CA ALA A 146 0.40 -14.64 24.19
C ALA A 146 0.23 -13.66 25.38
N VAL A 147 -0.40 -12.52 25.09
CA VAL A 147 -0.82 -11.55 26.10
C VAL A 147 -1.90 -12.19 26.99
N PRO A 148 -1.81 -12.14 28.33
CA PRO A 148 -2.81 -12.76 29.19
C PRO A 148 -4.21 -12.17 28.94
N GLY A 149 -5.09 -12.97 28.33
CA GLY A 149 -6.47 -12.59 28.01
C GLY A 149 -6.76 -12.31 26.53
N GLU A 150 -5.75 -12.30 25.66
CA GLU A 150 -5.93 -12.28 24.21
C GLU A 150 -5.13 -13.42 23.57
N ASP A 151 -5.82 -14.32 22.86
CA ASP A 151 -5.20 -15.39 22.07
C ASP A 151 -4.64 -14.82 20.76
N ARG A 152 -3.74 -13.84 20.87
CA ARG A 152 -3.05 -13.23 19.74
C ARG A 152 -1.56 -13.11 20.04
N THR A 153 -0.77 -13.90 19.32
CA THR A 153 0.69 -13.73 19.20
C THR A 153 0.95 -12.52 18.31
N VAL A 154 1.57 -11.47 18.83
CA VAL A 154 1.94 -10.27 18.05
C VAL A 154 3.40 -10.42 17.64
N GLU A 155 3.70 -10.41 16.33
CA GLU A 155 5.08 -10.54 15.83
C GLU A 155 5.87 -9.25 16.11
N SER A 156 6.89 -9.30 16.98
CA SER A 156 7.81 -8.18 17.20
C SER A 156 9.24 -8.51 16.74
N VAL A 157 9.98 -7.48 16.30
CA VAL A 157 11.37 -7.62 15.83
C VAL A 157 12.32 -6.98 16.82
N VAL A 158 13.41 -7.69 17.13
CA VAL A 158 14.46 -7.26 18.07
C VAL A 158 15.82 -7.33 17.38
N GLU A 159 16.68 -6.38 17.72
CA GLU A 159 18.09 -6.35 17.35
C GLU A 159 18.89 -6.94 18.52
N ILE A 160 19.90 -7.75 18.22
CA ILE A 160 20.82 -8.30 19.22
C ILE A 160 22.22 -7.89 18.82
N ASP A 161 22.92 -7.19 19.70
CA ASP A 161 24.31 -6.80 19.46
C ASP A 161 25.29 -7.98 19.65
N ASP A 162 26.55 -7.78 19.26
CA ASP A 162 27.62 -8.79 19.35
C ASP A 162 27.90 -9.28 20.80
N ASN A 163 27.34 -8.60 21.81
CA ASN A 163 27.47 -8.95 23.22
C ASN A 163 26.21 -9.64 23.77
N GLY A 164 25.20 -9.90 22.94
CA GLY A 164 23.94 -10.53 23.33
C GLY A 164 22.92 -9.58 23.96
N ASN A 165 23.12 -8.26 23.88
CA ASN A 165 22.13 -7.30 24.36
C ASN A 165 21.00 -7.18 23.36
N VAL A 166 19.77 -7.36 23.85
CA VAL A 166 18.55 -7.24 23.06
C VAL A 166 18.06 -5.79 23.09
N SER A 167 18.11 -5.10 21.95
CA SER A 167 17.42 -3.83 21.74
C SER A 167 16.14 -4.06 20.93
N ARG A 168 15.01 -3.53 21.40
CA ARG A 168 13.73 -3.62 20.69
C ARG A 168 13.86 -2.85 19.37
N VAL A 169 13.59 -3.47 18.22
CA VAL A 169 13.52 -2.72 16.96
C VAL A 169 12.23 -1.94 17.01
N ASP A 170 12.36 -0.62 17.01
CA ASP A 170 11.24 0.28 17.14
C ASP A 170 10.45 0.32 15.81
N ARG A 171 9.69 -0.75 15.55
CA ARG A 171 8.74 -0.81 14.44
C ARG A 171 7.50 -0.04 14.84
N ARG A 172 7.14 0.92 14.00
CA ARG A 172 5.89 1.68 14.13
C ARG A 172 4.71 0.74 13.97
N HIS A 173 3.73 0.92 14.83
CA HIS A 173 2.48 0.17 14.84
C HIS A 173 1.35 1.07 14.33
N PHE A 174 0.59 0.58 13.35
CA PHE A 174 -0.60 1.26 12.87
C PHE A 174 -1.87 0.45 13.10
N TYR A 175 -2.93 1.12 13.54
CA TYR A 175 -4.30 0.57 13.52
C TYR A 175 -5.01 1.04 12.25
N ILE A 176 -5.60 0.11 11.48
CA ILE A 176 -6.35 0.45 10.25
C ILE A 176 -7.77 0.85 10.63
N ALA A 177 -8.18 2.03 10.21
CA ALA A 177 -9.49 2.61 10.48
C ALA A 177 -10.20 2.93 9.15
N GLY A 178 -11.45 2.49 8.99
CA GLY A 178 -12.19 2.68 7.74
C GLY A 178 -13.65 2.26 7.80
N PRO A 179 -14.45 2.59 6.77
CA PRO A 179 -15.86 2.18 6.72
C PRO A 179 -15.97 0.66 6.62
N MET A 180 -16.76 0.06 7.50
CA MET A 180 -17.17 -1.35 7.40
C MET A 180 -18.64 -1.49 6.99
N ARG A 181 -19.49 -0.56 7.42
CA ARG A 181 -20.93 -0.56 7.08
C ARG A 181 -21.13 0.06 5.69
N ARG A 182 -22.16 -0.37 4.96
CA ARG A 182 -22.46 0.07 3.58
C ARG A 182 -21.37 -0.30 2.56
N CYS A 183 -20.58 -1.32 2.88
CA CYS A 183 -19.54 -1.86 2.02
C CYS A 183 -19.75 -3.36 1.88
N ARG A 184 -19.61 -3.85 0.64
CA ARG A 184 -19.65 -5.30 0.38
C ARG A 184 -18.61 -6.01 1.24
N PHE A 185 -18.98 -7.16 1.82
CA PHE A 185 -18.13 -7.94 2.72
C PHE A 185 -17.54 -7.14 3.89
N PHE A 186 -18.29 -6.17 4.41
CA PHE A 186 -17.85 -5.25 5.46
C PHE A 186 -16.53 -4.53 5.16
N ASN A 187 -16.22 -4.35 3.88
CA ASN A 187 -14.96 -3.80 3.40
C ASN A 187 -13.70 -4.61 3.78
N PHE A 188 -13.84 -5.86 4.26
CA PHE A 188 -12.71 -6.72 4.67
C PHE A 188 -11.59 -6.76 3.61
N PRO A 189 -11.88 -6.87 2.29
CA PRO A 189 -10.84 -6.83 1.27
C PRO A 189 -9.96 -5.57 1.30
N ALA A 190 -10.52 -4.40 1.63
CA ALA A 190 -9.73 -3.15 1.73
C ALA A 190 -8.87 -3.13 3.00
N PHE A 191 -9.39 -3.65 4.12
CA PHE A 191 -8.62 -3.83 5.34
C PHE A 191 -7.45 -4.81 5.13
N ASP A 192 -7.69 -5.92 4.43
CA ASP A 192 -6.66 -6.92 4.11
C ASP A 192 -5.58 -6.35 3.18
N ALA A 193 -5.99 -5.57 2.18
CA ALA A 193 -5.06 -4.90 1.27
C ALA A 193 -4.18 -3.88 2.00
N ALA A 194 -4.76 -3.04 2.86
CA ALA A 194 -4.02 -2.08 3.66
C ALA A 194 -3.09 -2.76 4.67
N LYS A 195 -3.53 -3.86 5.29
CA LYS A 195 -2.69 -4.65 6.18
C LYS A 195 -1.49 -5.22 5.45
N LYS A 196 -1.72 -5.90 4.33
CA LYS A 196 -0.65 -6.47 3.51
C LYS A 196 0.37 -5.42 3.08
N LEU A 197 -0.10 -4.22 2.71
CA LEU A 197 0.79 -3.10 2.38
C LEU A 197 1.61 -2.65 3.60
N GLY A 198 0.97 -2.40 4.74
CA GLY A 198 1.65 -1.96 5.96
C GLY A 198 2.70 -2.95 6.44
N GLU A 199 2.39 -4.24 6.42
CA GLU A 199 3.32 -5.33 6.73
C GLU A 199 4.49 -5.36 5.73
N SER A 200 4.23 -5.15 4.44
CA SER A 200 5.29 -5.08 3.42
C SER A 200 6.25 -3.89 3.61
N LEU A 201 5.78 -2.82 4.25
CA LEU A 201 6.58 -1.64 4.62
C LEU A 201 7.31 -1.81 5.97
N GLY A 202 7.16 -2.96 6.63
CA GLY A 202 7.80 -3.29 7.90
C GLY A 202 7.09 -2.74 9.13
N TYR A 203 5.81 -2.33 9.01
CA TYR A 203 5.00 -1.90 10.14
C TYR A 203 4.30 -3.07 10.82
N ILE A 204 4.00 -2.89 12.11
CA ILE A 204 3.06 -3.75 12.82
C ILE A 204 1.66 -3.22 12.51
N ILE A 205 0.71 -4.09 12.15
CA ILE A 205 -0.63 -3.67 11.77
C ILE A 205 -1.68 -4.35 12.64
N THR A 206 -2.57 -3.54 13.24
CA THR A 206 -3.84 -4.01 13.80
C THR A 206 -4.97 -3.70 12.84
N SER A 207 -5.75 -4.71 12.45
CA SER A 207 -6.89 -4.58 11.53
C SER A 207 -8.18 -5.03 12.21
N PRO A 208 -9.23 -4.20 12.31
CA PRO A 208 -10.52 -4.62 12.86
C PRO A 208 -11.17 -5.77 12.08
N ALA A 209 -10.89 -5.93 10.78
CA ALA A 209 -11.34 -7.11 10.02
C ALA A 209 -10.76 -8.42 10.56
N ASP A 210 -9.48 -8.44 10.94
CA ASP A 210 -8.89 -9.63 11.59
C ASP A 210 -9.47 -9.87 12.98
N MET A 211 -9.80 -8.79 13.69
CA MET A 211 -10.41 -8.88 15.01
C MET A 211 -11.81 -9.47 14.96
N ASP A 212 -12.57 -9.15 13.91
CA ASP A 212 -13.89 -9.72 13.64
C ASP A 212 -13.77 -11.19 13.21
N ARG A 213 -12.80 -11.54 12.34
CA ARG A 213 -12.53 -12.94 11.98
C ARG A 213 -12.16 -13.80 13.18
N ALA A 214 -11.32 -13.28 14.09
CA ALA A 214 -10.95 -13.98 15.32
C ALA A 214 -12.16 -14.26 16.24
N ASN A 215 -13.22 -13.46 16.11
CA ASN A 215 -14.50 -13.65 16.81
C ASN A 215 -15.51 -14.48 15.98
N GLY A 216 -15.07 -15.15 14.92
CA GLY A 216 -15.91 -16.02 14.08
C GLY A 216 -16.70 -15.31 12.99
N ILE A 217 -16.46 -14.02 12.76
CA ILE A 217 -17.15 -13.23 11.73
C ILE A 217 -16.26 -13.12 10.50
N ASP A 218 -16.53 -13.91 9.47
CA ASP A 218 -15.87 -13.80 8.16
C ASP A 218 -16.90 -13.62 7.01
N PRO A 219 -17.25 -12.37 6.67
CA PRO A 219 -18.19 -12.05 5.62
C PRO A 219 -17.77 -12.52 4.22
N THR A 220 -16.49 -12.83 4.00
CA THR A 220 -15.98 -13.30 2.70
C THR A 220 -16.40 -14.75 2.40
N THR A 221 -16.81 -15.49 3.44
CA THR A 221 -17.30 -16.87 3.34
C THR A 221 -18.82 -16.97 3.15
N TRP A 222 -19.53 -15.83 3.22
CA TRP A 222 -20.98 -15.80 3.15
C TRP A 222 -21.49 -15.81 1.71
N SER A 223 -22.68 -16.35 1.50
CA SER A 223 -23.30 -16.42 0.17
C SER A 223 -23.37 -15.02 -0.48
N PRO A 224 -23.12 -14.88 -1.80
CA PRO A 224 -23.30 -13.61 -2.53
C PRO A 224 -24.72 -13.04 -2.49
N GLU A 225 -25.70 -13.78 -1.98
CA GLU A 225 -27.08 -13.30 -1.79
C GLU A 225 -27.24 -12.49 -0.48
N TYR A 226 -26.28 -12.61 0.45
CA TYR A 226 -26.21 -11.90 1.73
C TYR A 226 -25.59 -10.50 1.59
N ILE A 227 -25.90 -9.77 0.51
CA ILE A 227 -25.17 -8.55 0.13
C ILE A 227 -25.60 -7.28 0.87
N ASP A 228 -26.76 -7.23 1.53
CA ASP A 228 -27.17 -5.99 2.20
C ASP A 228 -28.14 -6.24 3.35
N TRP A 229 -27.66 -6.18 4.59
CA TRP A 229 -28.50 -6.15 5.79
C TRP A 229 -28.88 -4.71 6.13
N TYR A 230 -29.74 -4.11 5.29
CA TYR A 230 -30.51 -2.91 5.63
C TYR A 230 -31.98 -3.27 5.69
N ASP A 231 -32.60 -3.10 6.86
CA ASP A 231 -34.04 -2.97 6.91
C ASP A 231 -34.47 -1.59 6.37
N GLN A 232 -35.75 -1.45 6.05
CA GLN A 232 -36.40 -0.23 5.54
C GLN A 232 -36.34 0.96 6.51
N ASN A 233 -35.78 0.77 7.72
CA ASN A 233 -35.63 1.80 8.75
C ASN A 233 -34.17 2.21 9.00
N GLY A 234 -33.20 1.66 8.24
CA GLY A 234 -31.80 2.04 8.33
C GLY A 234 -31.06 1.50 9.55
N TRP A 235 -31.61 0.49 10.23
CA TRP A 235 -30.94 -0.23 11.31
C TRP A 235 -30.49 -1.63 10.85
N ILE A 236 -29.37 -2.07 11.40
CA ILE A 236 -28.74 -3.35 11.08
C ILE A 236 -29.57 -4.45 11.74
N ASP A 237 -30.25 -5.26 10.94
CA ASP A 237 -30.72 -6.57 11.39
C ASP A 237 -29.48 -7.48 11.29
N LEU A 238 -28.95 -7.93 12.44
CA LEU A 238 -27.76 -8.77 12.52
C LEU A 238 -28.18 -10.23 12.30
N HIS A 239 -27.22 -11.04 11.85
CA HIS A 239 -27.19 -12.51 11.80
C HIS A 239 -28.40 -13.24 12.45
N PRO A 240 -28.99 -14.29 11.85
CA PRO A 240 -30.20 -14.97 12.33
C PRO A 240 -30.24 -15.33 13.84
N ASP A 241 -29.07 -15.43 14.47
CA ASP A 241 -28.88 -15.86 15.86
C ASP A 241 -28.60 -14.70 16.86
N HIS A 242 -28.38 -13.46 16.42
CA HIS A 242 -27.97 -12.33 17.30
C HIS A 242 -28.82 -11.08 17.07
N LYS A 243 -30.12 -11.19 17.33
CA LYS A 243 -31.03 -10.04 17.37
C LYS A 243 -30.78 -9.20 18.63
N HIS A 244 -30.43 -7.93 18.45
CA HIS A 244 -30.50 -6.86 19.47
C HIS A 244 -29.70 -7.06 20.77
N ASP A 245 -28.40 -7.36 20.69
CA ASP A 245 -27.53 -7.22 21.85
C ASP A 245 -26.82 -5.85 21.84
N GLU A 246 -27.32 -4.88 22.62
CA GLU A 246 -26.63 -3.60 22.84
C GLU A 246 -25.23 -3.77 23.43
N GLY A 247 -24.96 -4.90 24.10
CA GLY A 247 -23.64 -5.25 24.62
C GLY A 247 -22.62 -5.45 23.51
N TRP A 248 -23.01 -6.17 22.45
CA TRP A 248 -22.11 -6.51 21.34
C TRP A 248 -21.51 -5.29 20.62
N LEU A 249 -22.33 -4.26 20.35
CA LEU A 249 -21.83 -3.03 19.73
C LEU A 249 -20.88 -2.27 20.68
N ARG A 250 -21.20 -2.23 21.98
CA ARG A 250 -20.32 -1.63 22.99
C ARG A 250 -19.01 -2.41 23.12
N ASP A 251 -19.04 -3.73 22.96
CA ASP A 251 -17.86 -4.59 23.02
C ASP A 251 -16.91 -4.32 21.84
N ILE A 252 -17.45 -4.18 20.61
CA ILE A 252 -16.66 -3.79 19.43
C ILE A 252 -16.04 -2.42 19.63
N ILE A 253 -16.84 -1.43 20.04
CA ILE A 253 -16.33 -0.06 20.30
C ILE A 253 -15.22 -0.09 21.36
N THR A 254 -15.41 -0.86 22.43
CA THR A 254 -14.44 -0.99 23.51
C THR A 254 -13.15 -1.65 23.04
N ARG A 255 -13.25 -2.73 22.25
CA ARG A 255 -12.12 -3.44 21.65
C ARG A 255 -11.30 -2.50 20.78
N ASP A 256 -11.94 -1.79 19.86
CA ASP A 256 -11.27 -0.90 18.90
C ASP A 256 -10.61 0.29 19.62
N THR A 257 -11.30 0.85 20.61
CA THR A 257 -10.76 1.91 21.48
C THR A 257 -9.51 1.43 22.24
N LYS A 258 -9.54 0.23 22.83
CA LYS A 258 -8.38 -0.34 23.54
C LYS A 258 -7.19 -0.54 22.60
N ALA A 259 -7.44 -1.06 21.40
CA ALA A 259 -6.39 -1.28 20.41
C ALA A 259 -5.71 0.02 19.98
N ILE A 260 -6.45 1.13 19.82
CA ILE A 260 -5.90 2.44 19.49
C ILE A 260 -5.13 3.05 20.67
N ILE A 261 -5.67 2.95 21.90
CA ILE A 261 -5.01 3.49 23.10
C ILE A 261 -3.69 2.78 23.42
N ALA A 262 -3.55 1.50 23.02
CA ALA A 262 -2.32 0.74 23.21
C ALA A 262 -1.15 1.21 22.32
N LEU A 263 -1.40 2.04 21.31
CA LEU A 263 -0.38 2.60 20.43
C LEU A 263 0.45 3.69 21.13
N GLU A 264 1.74 3.78 20.79
CA GLU A 264 2.68 4.68 21.44
C GLU A 264 3.16 5.82 20.52
N PRO A 265 2.71 7.07 20.74
CA PRO A 265 3.12 8.22 19.91
C PRO A 265 4.62 8.45 19.82
N LYS A 266 5.35 8.19 20.91
CA LYS A 266 6.80 8.38 20.99
C LYS A 266 7.57 7.46 20.06
N ARG A 267 7.02 6.28 19.75
CA ARG A 267 7.55 5.30 18.80
C ARG A 267 7.20 5.65 17.35
N GLY A 268 6.29 6.61 17.16
CA GLY A 268 5.78 7.01 15.86
C GLY A 268 4.62 6.15 15.37
N ASP A 269 3.91 5.50 16.29
CA ASP A 269 2.70 4.73 16.01
C ASP A 269 1.57 5.65 15.52
N GLY A 270 0.58 5.06 14.87
CA GLY A 270 -0.42 5.84 14.17
C GLY A 270 -1.73 5.13 13.82
N LEU A 271 -2.61 5.90 13.20
CA LEU A 271 -3.84 5.42 12.59
C LEU A 271 -3.67 5.47 11.07
N ALA A 272 -3.92 4.34 10.41
CA ALA A 272 -3.94 4.23 8.96
C ALA A 272 -5.39 4.33 8.47
N LEU A 273 -5.73 5.39 7.76
CA LEU A 273 -7.11 5.68 7.35
C LEU A 273 -7.39 5.18 5.92
N LEU A 274 -8.36 4.28 5.76
CA LEU A 274 -8.84 3.79 4.46
C LEU A 274 -9.61 4.86 3.68
N SER A 275 -9.74 4.69 2.36
CA SER A 275 -10.57 5.57 1.53
C SER A 275 -12.00 5.68 2.08
N LEU A 276 -12.63 6.85 1.87
CA LEU A 276 -13.97 7.17 2.38
C LEU A 276 -14.11 7.20 3.91
N TRP A 277 -13.00 7.17 4.66
CA TRP A 277 -13.00 7.32 6.13
C TRP A 277 -13.78 8.55 6.62
N ALA A 278 -13.77 9.64 5.83
CA ALA A 278 -14.46 10.90 6.13
C ALA A 278 -15.97 10.71 6.38
N ALA A 279 -16.60 9.75 5.71
CA ALA A 279 -18.03 9.48 5.79
C ALA A 279 -18.42 8.44 6.85
N SER A 280 -17.44 7.78 7.49
CA SER A 280 -17.66 6.73 8.48
C SER A 280 -17.70 7.29 9.90
N THR A 281 -18.85 7.19 10.58
CA THR A 281 -18.99 7.63 11.98
C THR A 281 -18.01 6.94 12.92
N GLY A 282 -17.81 5.62 12.76
CA GLY A 282 -16.83 4.86 13.56
C GLY A 282 -15.41 5.38 13.34
N THR A 283 -15.03 5.58 12.07
CA THR A 283 -13.70 6.08 11.73
C THR A 283 -13.47 7.52 12.16
N GLN A 284 -14.50 8.38 12.16
CA GLN A 284 -14.39 9.72 12.75
C GLN A 284 -14.11 9.67 14.25
N ALA A 285 -14.72 8.73 14.98
CA ALA A 285 -14.48 8.53 16.40
C ALA A 285 -13.05 8.02 16.66
N GLU A 286 -12.61 6.99 15.94
CA GLU A 286 -11.25 6.43 16.00
C GLU A 286 -10.18 7.48 15.67
N ARG A 287 -10.39 8.29 14.64
CA ARG A 287 -9.51 9.39 14.27
C ARG A 287 -9.42 10.44 15.37
N SER A 288 -10.56 10.82 15.96
CA SER A 288 -10.59 11.81 17.04
C SER A 288 -9.84 11.30 18.27
N LEU A 289 -10.01 10.01 18.61
CA LEU A 289 -9.27 9.35 19.67
C LEU A 289 -7.77 9.32 19.38
N ALA A 290 -7.36 8.96 18.15
CA ALA A 290 -5.96 8.92 17.75
C ALA A 290 -5.28 10.30 17.84
N ILE A 291 -5.96 11.36 17.39
CA ILE A 291 -5.50 12.74 17.55
C ILE A 291 -5.33 13.09 19.03
N TRP A 292 -6.30 12.70 19.87
CA TRP A 292 -6.24 12.96 21.30
C TRP A 292 -5.06 12.24 21.97
N CYS A 293 -4.77 11.01 21.53
CA CYS A 293 -3.60 10.26 21.97
C CYS A 293 -2.28 10.80 21.40
N GLY A 294 -2.29 11.73 20.44
CA GLY A 294 -1.09 12.27 19.79
C GLY A 294 -0.48 11.35 18.72
N LEU A 295 -1.26 10.41 18.21
CA LEU A 295 -0.84 9.44 17.20
C LEU A 295 -0.76 10.07 15.80
N ARG A 296 0.12 9.51 14.96
CA ARG A 296 0.23 9.93 13.55
C ARG A 296 -1.00 9.49 12.76
N LEU A 297 -1.38 10.27 11.76
CA LEU A 297 -2.43 9.87 10.81
C LEU A 297 -1.79 9.66 9.45
N VAL A 298 -1.97 8.46 8.89
CA VAL A 298 -1.43 8.11 7.57
C VAL A 298 -2.52 7.57 6.67
N ASP A 299 -2.38 7.77 5.37
CA ASP A 299 -3.26 7.15 4.38
C ASP A 299 -2.98 5.64 4.31
N ALA A 300 -4.01 4.80 4.48
CA ALA A 300 -3.82 3.34 4.55
C ALA A 300 -3.42 2.70 3.21
N GLY A 301 -3.57 3.41 2.09
CA GLY A 301 -3.13 2.96 0.77
C GLY A 301 -1.67 3.30 0.46
N THR A 302 -1.01 4.11 1.29
CA THR A 302 0.37 4.57 1.04
C THR A 302 1.27 4.62 2.28
N PHE A 303 0.68 4.59 3.47
CA PHE A 303 1.31 4.84 4.78
C PHE A 303 2.08 6.17 4.87
N LYS A 304 1.71 7.15 4.04
CA LYS A 304 2.21 8.53 4.11
C LYS A 304 1.28 9.38 4.96
N GLU A 305 1.85 10.34 5.67
CA GLU A 305 1.07 11.29 6.48
C GLU A 305 0.16 12.16 5.60
N PHE A 306 -1.02 12.48 6.14
CA PHE A 306 -1.96 13.44 5.54
C PHE A 306 -1.46 14.88 5.61
#